data_AF-A0A026WVR2-F1
#
_entry.id   AF-A0A026WVR2-F1
#
_cell.length_a   1.000
_cell.length_b   1.000
_cell.length_c   1.000
_cell.angle_alpha   90.00
_cell.angle_beta   90.00
_cell.angle_gamma   90.00
#
_symmetry.space_group_name_H-M   'P 1'
#
loop_
_entity.id
_entity.type
_entity.pdbx_description
1 polymer ?
#
loop_
_entity_poly.entity_id
_entity_poly.type
_entity_poly.pdbx_seq_one_letter_code
_entity_poly.pdbx_strand_id
1 'polypeptide(L)'
;IKHGHTELPSDVRVLVATPRNASVNIKDVGNGRYVHFGLTSALEQSIEIYSQFIKTNEIKININIDGLPISKSSTSQFWPIMASIENIGIYTEPFVIGVYHGMCKPSDANEFLTSFVNEFMFLSENDIIVCNKKYKVKINAILCDAPAKSFITFTKGHTGYFSCSKCVQEGDFLCNRVIFPEINNILRTDDSFKNRTQIEHHTGDSILENLSIGMISQLPLYYMHLVCLGVTKRLLQLWIRGNKQNRLHRENINSISQYLMDIKNSIPSEFARKPRTLDDIDRWKATELRQFLLYTGIVILKSTIPPIWYNHFLSLSMAIRIMANPQICTSFLHYAHSLLLYFVSNYGTIYGEKYLSHNVHNFLHIVNDVKTFGCLDNFSCFKYENNMQKIKKNCINVESP
;
A
#
# COMPACT_ATOMS: atom_id res chain seq x y z
N ILE A 1 -18.39 39.75 -7.72
CA ILE A 1 -19.83 39.48 -7.96
C ILE A 1 -19.99 39.16 -9.44
N LYS A 2 -19.98 37.89 -9.83
CA LYS A 2 -19.94 37.51 -11.26
C LYS A 2 -21.29 37.05 -11.83
N HIS A 3 -22.32 36.82 -11.01
CA HIS A 3 -23.59 36.20 -11.46
C HIS A 3 -24.88 36.78 -10.82
N GLY A 4 -24.91 38.04 -10.38
CA GLY A 4 -26.17 38.75 -10.09
C GLY A 4 -27.02 38.28 -8.90
N HIS A 5 -26.63 37.24 -8.17
CA HIS A 5 -27.31 36.80 -6.94
C HIS A 5 -26.56 37.29 -5.70
N THR A 6 -26.98 38.43 -5.14
CA THR A 6 -26.39 39.01 -3.91
C THR A 6 -26.71 38.24 -2.64
N GLU A 7 -27.68 37.31 -2.70
CA GLU A 7 -28.15 36.52 -1.57
C GLU A 7 -27.43 35.18 -1.43
N LEU A 8 -26.68 34.78 -2.45
CA LEU A 8 -25.89 33.56 -2.42
C LEU A 8 -24.47 33.87 -1.91
N PRO A 9 -23.90 33.02 -1.04
CA PRO A 9 -22.53 33.18 -0.58
C PRO A 9 -21.56 33.29 -1.76
N SER A 10 -20.66 34.27 -1.71
CA SER A 10 -19.69 34.52 -2.79
C SER A 10 -18.69 33.39 -2.99
N ASP A 11 -18.60 32.48 -2.01
CA ASP A 11 -17.67 31.36 -1.98
C ASP A 11 -18.31 30.19 -1.22
N VAL A 12 -18.05 28.95 -1.66
CA VAL A 12 -18.49 27.73 -0.98
C VAL A 12 -18.04 27.69 0.49
N ARG A 13 -16.91 28.30 0.83
CA ARG A 13 -16.39 28.43 2.21
C ARG A 13 -17.33 29.23 3.11
N VAL A 14 -17.98 30.25 2.55
CA VAL A 14 -18.97 31.09 3.25
C VAL A 14 -20.28 30.33 3.39
N LEU A 15 -20.65 29.52 2.38
CA LEU A 15 -21.82 28.63 2.43
C LEU A 15 -21.66 27.51 3.48
N VAL A 16 -20.48 26.90 3.58
CA VAL A 16 -20.20 25.75 4.46
C VAL A 16 -19.73 26.19 5.85
N ALA A 17 -19.77 27.50 6.16
CA ALA A 17 -19.34 28.07 7.44
C ALA A 17 -17.96 27.54 7.91
N THR A 18 -17.01 27.42 6.97
CA THR A 18 -15.71 26.81 7.27
C THR A 18 -15.00 27.60 8.38
N PRO A 19 -14.57 26.96 9.49
CA PRO A 19 -13.98 27.67 10.61
C PRO A 19 -12.76 28.48 10.18
N ARG A 20 -12.78 29.79 10.44
CA ARG A 20 -11.66 30.70 10.10
C ARG A 20 -10.48 30.57 11.07
N ASN A 21 -10.71 30.02 12.27
CA ASN A 21 -9.72 29.84 13.33
C ASN A 21 -9.37 28.36 13.56
N ALA A 22 -9.00 27.63 12.49
CA ALA A 22 -8.51 26.25 12.59
C ALA A 22 -7.11 26.14 13.26
N SER A 23 -6.47 27.27 13.58
CA SER A 23 -5.10 27.35 14.10
C SER A 23 -4.92 26.74 15.49
N VAL A 24 -5.98 26.64 16.31
CA VAL A 24 -5.87 26.21 17.71
C VAL A 24 -5.43 24.74 17.84
N ASN A 25 -5.67 23.91 16.83
CA ASN A 25 -5.34 22.48 16.84
C ASN A 25 -4.10 22.11 16.01
N ILE A 26 -3.46 23.09 15.37
CA ILE A 26 -2.23 22.88 14.58
C ILE A 26 -1.02 23.01 15.50
N LYS A 27 -0.20 21.96 15.56
CA LYS A 27 1.03 21.91 16.36
C LYS A 27 2.23 21.84 15.43
N ASP A 28 3.33 22.45 15.82
CA ASP A 28 4.61 22.20 15.15
C ASP A 28 5.12 20.81 15.54
N VAL A 29 5.58 20.04 14.54
CA VAL A 29 6.13 18.69 14.70
C VAL A 29 7.38 18.60 13.82
N GLY A 30 8.55 18.55 14.47
CA GLY A 30 9.84 18.65 13.81
C GLY A 30 9.93 19.79 12.78
N ASN A 31 10.04 19.39 11.52
CA ASN A 31 10.22 20.25 10.34
C ASN A 31 8.90 20.65 9.64
N GLY A 32 7.75 20.45 10.27
CA GLY A 32 6.45 20.79 9.68
C GLY A 32 5.36 21.00 10.72
N ARG A 33 4.11 20.87 10.27
CA ARG A 33 2.92 21.11 11.08
C ARG A 33 2.04 19.90 11.09
N TYR A 34 1.42 19.61 12.22
CA TYR A 34 0.53 18.49 12.40
C TYR A 34 -0.81 18.95 12.97
N VAL A 35 -1.89 18.38 12.44
CA VAL A 35 -3.21 18.46 13.04
C VAL A 35 -3.66 17.07 13.42
N HIS A 36 -4.20 16.95 14.63
CA HIS A 36 -4.83 15.73 15.13
C HIS A 36 -6.35 15.92 15.11
N PHE A 37 -7.06 15.10 14.33
CA PHE A 37 -8.52 15.10 14.24
C PHE A 37 -9.17 14.20 15.30
N GLY A 38 -8.45 13.17 15.75
CA GLY A 38 -8.91 12.21 16.75
C GLY A 38 -9.37 10.89 16.11
N LEU A 39 -8.83 9.78 16.62
CA LEU A 39 -9.26 8.43 16.32
C LEU A 39 -10.61 8.12 16.99
N THR A 40 -10.81 8.55 18.23
CA THR A 40 -12.01 8.23 19.02
C THR A 40 -13.27 8.75 18.32
N SER A 41 -13.32 10.06 18.08
CA SER A 41 -14.46 10.72 17.44
C SER A 41 -14.74 10.18 16.02
N ALA A 42 -13.68 9.97 15.23
CA ALA A 42 -13.81 9.44 13.88
C ALA A 42 -14.29 7.97 13.88
N LEU A 43 -13.85 7.18 14.87
CA LEU A 43 -14.28 5.80 15.03
C LEU A 43 -15.73 5.71 15.51
N GLU A 44 -16.17 6.58 16.43
CA GLU A 44 -17.59 6.67 16.84
C GLU A 44 -18.49 6.90 15.64
N GLN A 45 -18.17 7.91 14.82
CA GLN A 45 -18.92 8.20 13.59
C GLN A 45 -18.91 7.02 12.62
N SER A 46 -17.77 6.35 12.46
CA SER A 46 -17.67 5.17 11.58
C SER A 46 -18.52 4.01 12.10
N ILE A 47 -18.51 3.76 13.41
CA ILE A 47 -19.34 2.72 14.05
C ILE A 47 -20.82 3.02 13.87
N GLU A 48 -21.25 4.27 14.01
CA GLU A 48 -22.65 4.66 13.77
C GLU A 48 -23.10 4.34 12.35
N ILE A 49 -22.30 4.75 11.35
CA ILE A 49 -22.57 4.51 9.92
C ILE A 49 -22.69 3.02 9.61
N TYR A 50 -21.83 2.20 10.19
CA TYR A 50 -21.75 0.76 9.90
C TYR A 50 -22.38 -0.14 10.98
N SER A 51 -23.15 0.44 11.89
CA SER A 51 -23.71 -0.23 13.07
C SER A 51 -24.47 -1.52 12.75
N GLN A 52 -25.20 -1.57 11.63
CA GLN A 52 -25.96 -2.74 11.19
C GLN A 52 -25.08 -3.94 10.75
N PHE A 53 -23.82 -3.71 10.41
CA PHE A 53 -22.87 -4.75 9.96
C PHE A 53 -21.94 -5.23 11.08
N ILE A 54 -21.88 -4.48 12.19
CA ILE A 54 -21.09 -4.83 13.36
C ILE A 54 -21.84 -5.89 14.17
N LYS A 55 -21.33 -7.13 14.11
CA LYS A 55 -21.94 -8.29 14.79
C LYS A 55 -21.35 -8.59 16.16
N THR A 56 -20.18 -8.03 16.46
CA THR A 56 -19.39 -8.33 17.66
C THR A 56 -19.07 -7.05 18.42
N ASN A 57 -18.87 -7.17 19.73
CA ASN A 57 -18.36 -6.08 20.57
C ASN A 57 -16.84 -5.86 20.40
N GLU A 58 -16.21 -6.46 19.39
CA GLU A 58 -14.82 -6.22 19.01
C GLU A 58 -14.80 -5.51 17.65
N ILE A 59 -14.09 -4.39 17.58
CA ILE A 59 -13.85 -3.61 16.37
C ILE A 59 -12.37 -3.72 16.02
N LYS A 60 -12.09 -4.21 14.82
CA LYS A 60 -10.74 -4.29 14.27
C LYS A 60 -10.53 -3.18 13.25
N ILE A 61 -9.50 -2.37 13.46
CA ILE A 61 -9.15 -1.27 12.56
C ILE A 61 -7.85 -1.53 11.81
N ASN A 62 -7.82 -1.20 10.53
CA ASN A 62 -6.60 -1.09 9.75
C ASN A 62 -6.14 0.36 9.75
N ILE A 63 -4.87 0.60 10.09
CA ILE A 63 -4.24 1.92 10.06
C ILE A 63 -3.46 2.06 8.76
N ASN A 64 -3.51 3.21 8.09
CA ASN A 64 -2.65 3.53 6.96
C ASN A 64 -1.84 4.80 7.22
N ILE A 65 -0.56 4.73 6.87
CA ILE A 65 0.39 5.84 6.99
C ILE A 65 1.24 5.83 5.73
N ASP A 66 1.06 6.83 4.86
CA ASP A 66 1.82 6.98 3.62
C ASP A 66 2.01 8.47 3.30
N GLY A 67 3.00 8.79 2.46
CA GLY A 67 3.25 10.15 2.01
C GLY A 67 2.42 10.52 0.76
N LEU A 68 1.87 11.73 0.75
CA LEU A 68 1.07 12.28 -0.34
C LEU A 68 1.65 13.60 -0.85
N PRO A 69 2.35 13.64 -2.00
CA PRO A 69 2.76 14.88 -2.63
C PRO A 69 1.54 15.72 -3.02
N ILE A 70 1.48 16.99 -2.58
CA ILE A 70 0.33 17.87 -2.81
C ILE A 70 0.50 18.62 -4.13
N SER A 71 1.68 19.19 -4.37
CA SER A 71 2.00 19.89 -5.61
C SER A 71 2.86 19.03 -6.53
N LYS A 72 2.81 19.34 -7.84
CA LYS A 72 3.78 18.83 -8.82
C LYS A 72 4.99 19.75 -8.97
N SER A 73 4.88 21.01 -8.53
CA SER A 73 5.88 22.07 -8.70
C SER A 73 6.57 22.46 -7.39
N SER A 74 6.20 21.84 -6.26
CA SER A 74 6.88 22.02 -4.97
C SER A 74 7.04 20.69 -4.26
N THR A 75 7.91 20.63 -3.24
CA THR A 75 8.12 19.44 -2.41
C THR A 75 7.08 19.31 -1.28
N SER A 76 6.05 20.16 -1.29
CA SER A 76 4.94 20.16 -0.32
C SER A 76 4.22 18.81 -0.34
N GLN A 77 4.12 18.21 0.84
CA GLN A 77 3.54 16.88 1.02
C GLN A 77 2.72 16.79 2.31
N PHE A 78 1.69 15.95 2.28
CA PHE A 78 1.01 15.49 3.47
C PHE A 78 1.50 14.10 3.87
N TRP A 79 1.45 13.83 5.16
CA TRP A 79 1.57 12.49 5.74
C TRP A 79 0.34 12.24 6.60
N PRO A 80 -0.76 11.75 6.02
CA PRO A 80 -1.95 11.38 6.77
C PRO A 80 -1.75 10.08 7.55
N ILE A 81 -2.34 10.04 8.74
CA ILE A 81 -2.67 8.83 9.48
C ILE A 81 -4.17 8.60 9.28
N MET A 82 -4.54 7.48 8.67
CA MET A 82 -5.93 7.13 8.39
C MET A 82 -6.28 5.78 9.01
N ALA A 83 -7.56 5.53 9.21
CA ALA A 83 -8.05 4.21 9.60
C ALA A 83 -9.33 3.80 8.86
N SER A 84 -9.63 2.50 8.90
CA SER A 84 -10.89 1.92 8.43
C SER A 84 -11.23 0.68 9.25
N ILE A 85 -12.51 0.32 9.36
CA ILE A 85 -12.97 -0.87 10.08
C ILE A 85 -12.89 -2.09 9.14
N GLU A 86 -12.31 -3.21 9.59
CA GLU A 86 -12.04 -4.36 8.71
C GLU A 86 -12.92 -5.59 8.99
N ASN A 87 -13.31 -5.84 10.25
CA ASN A 87 -13.94 -7.11 10.65
C ASN A 87 -15.47 -7.19 10.44
N ILE A 88 -16.02 -6.47 9.47
CA ILE A 88 -17.49 -6.41 9.24
C ILE A 88 -17.94 -6.92 7.87
N GLY A 89 -17.02 -7.43 7.04
CA GLY A 89 -17.35 -8.11 5.78
C GLY A 89 -17.86 -7.21 4.65
N ILE A 90 -17.72 -5.89 4.80
CA ILE A 90 -18.06 -4.90 3.78
C ILE A 90 -16.94 -3.87 3.65
N TYR A 91 -16.94 -3.12 2.55
CA TYR A 91 -16.05 -1.98 2.39
C TYR A 91 -16.46 -0.84 3.34
N THR A 92 -15.51 -0.33 4.11
CA THR A 92 -15.66 0.89 4.92
C THR A 92 -14.81 2.01 4.37
N GLU A 93 -15.37 3.21 4.26
CA GLU A 93 -14.62 4.39 3.85
C GLU A 93 -13.52 4.72 4.88
N PRO A 94 -12.28 4.99 4.44
CA PRO A 94 -11.25 5.48 5.34
C PRO A 94 -11.58 6.84 5.94
N PHE A 95 -11.24 7.02 7.20
CA PHE A 95 -11.31 8.29 7.91
C PHE A 95 -9.92 8.75 8.35
N VAL A 96 -9.74 10.06 8.50
CA VAL A 96 -8.45 10.69 8.83
C VAL A 96 -8.35 10.89 10.34
N ILE A 97 -7.27 10.40 10.94
CA ILE A 97 -6.95 10.55 12.37
C ILE A 97 -6.09 11.80 12.58
N GLY A 98 -5.12 12.03 11.69
CA GLY A 98 -4.22 13.18 11.76
C GLY A 98 -3.51 13.40 10.45
N VAL A 99 -3.04 14.61 10.22
CA VAL A 99 -2.32 14.99 9.00
C VAL A 99 -1.12 15.84 9.37
N TYR A 100 0.06 15.37 8.98
CA TYR A 100 1.25 16.21 8.93
C TYR A 100 1.35 16.89 7.58
N HIS A 101 1.81 18.14 7.57
CA HIS A 101 2.16 18.93 6.40
C HIS A 101 3.58 19.45 6.51
N GLY A 102 4.36 19.29 5.46
CA GLY A 102 5.72 19.82 5.39
C GLY A 102 6.27 19.84 3.96
N MET A 103 7.47 20.42 3.82
CA MET A 103 8.22 20.41 2.55
C MET A 103 9.05 19.14 2.36
N CYS A 104 9.16 18.33 3.40
CA CYS A 104 9.73 16.99 3.42
C CYS A 104 8.84 16.09 4.29
N LYS A 105 9.15 14.78 4.34
CA LYS A 105 8.54 13.89 5.33
C LYS A 105 8.86 14.37 6.76
N PRO A 106 8.06 13.97 7.78
CA PRO A 106 8.39 14.31 9.17
C PRO A 106 9.82 13.86 9.51
N SER A 107 10.57 14.70 10.21
CA SER A 107 11.95 14.42 10.59
C SER A 107 12.06 13.27 11.59
N ASP A 108 11.08 13.14 12.46
CA ASP A 108 11.00 12.09 13.48
C ASP A 108 9.63 11.39 13.41
N ALA A 109 9.66 10.05 13.34
CA ALA A 109 8.45 9.25 13.27
C ALA A 109 7.72 9.18 14.63
N ASN A 110 8.45 9.22 15.75
CA ASN A 110 7.85 9.13 17.08
C ASN A 110 7.06 10.41 17.41
N GLU A 111 7.62 11.60 17.17
CA GLU A 111 6.90 12.88 17.32
C GLU A 111 5.63 12.90 16.44
N PHE A 112 5.74 12.47 15.18
CA PHE A 112 4.62 12.39 14.25
C PHE A 112 3.50 11.46 14.73
N LEU A 113 3.85 10.32 15.32
CA LEU A 113 2.89 9.30 15.75
C LEU A 113 2.38 9.49 17.19
N THR A 114 2.99 10.39 17.97
CA THR A 114 2.74 10.54 19.41
C THR A 114 1.26 10.74 19.74
N SER A 115 0.56 11.63 19.02
CA SER A 115 -0.87 11.89 19.33
C SER A 115 -1.74 10.65 19.06
N PHE A 116 -1.48 9.95 17.94
CA PHE A 116 -2.20 8.72 17.60
C PHE A 116 -1.92 7.60 18.61
N VAL A 117 -0.66 7.38 18.99
CA VAL A 117 -0.29 6.31 19.92
C VAL A 117 -0.89 6.55 21.30
N ASN A 118 -0.81 7.76 21.83
CA ASN A 118 -1.39 8.09 23.13
C ASN A 118 -2.91 7.88 23.15
N GLU A 119 -3.60 8.33 22.11
CA GLU A 119 -5.04 8.14 22.00
C GLU A 119 -5.41 6.66 21.85
N PHE A 120 -4.68 5.89 21.05
CA PHE A 120 -4.95 4.46 20.90
C PHE A 120 -4.65 3.68 22.17
N MET A 121 -3.60 4.01 22.93
CA MET A 121 -3.34 3.38 24.23
C MET A 121 -4.52 3.59 25.18
N PHE A 122 -5.04 4.81 25.26
CA PHE A 122 -6.25 5.10 26.05
C PHE A 122 -7.45 4.27 25.57
N LEU A 123 -7.70 4.18 24.26
CA LEU A 123 -8.78 3.36 23.68
C LEU A 123 -8.57 1.85 23.83
N SER A 124 -7.32 1.39 24.01
CA SER A 124 -7.04 -0.03 24.20
C SER A 124 -7.35 -0.49 25.63
N GLU A 125 -7.34 0.45 26.58
CA GLU A 125 -7.66 0.25 27.99
C GLU A 125 -9.14 0.54 28.30
N ASN A 126 -9.81 1.34 27.47
CA ASN A 126 -11.19 1.78 27.67
C ASN A 126 -12.11 1.35 26.52
N ASP A 127 -13.30 0.85 26.84
CA ASP A 127 -14.30 0.56 25.81
C ASP A 127 -14.86 1.85 25.21
N ILE A 128 -15.08 1.87 23.90
CA ILE A 128 -15.82 2.95 23.24
C ILE A 128 -17.32 2.68 23.32
N ILE A 129 -18.11 3.72 23.63
CA ILE A 129 -19.57 3.59 23.80
C ILE A 129 -20.27 4.31 22.65
N VAL A 130 -20.90 3.53 21.77
CA VAL A 130 -21.64 4.06 20.62
C VAL A 130 -23.03 3.43 20.58
N CYS A 131 -24.07 4.25 20.48
CA CYS A 131 -25.48 3.81 20.51
C CYS A 131 -25.78 2.86 21.70
N ASN A 132 -25.31 3.20 22.91
CA ASN A 132 -25.45 2.40 24.14
C ASN A 132 -24.82 0.98 24.07
N LYS A 133 -23.94 0.72 23.11
CA LYS A 133 -23.15 -0.52 23.01
C LYS A 133 -21.68 -0.23 23.29
N LYS A 134 -21.04 -1.14 24.01
CA LYS A 134 -19.61 -1.10 24.32
C LYS A 134 -18.84 -1.89 23.26
N TYR A 135 -17.78 -1.29 22.74
CA TYR A 135 -16.88 -1.94 21.79
C TYR A 135 -15.44 -1.87 22.29
N LYS A 136 -14.75 -3.00 22.17
CA LYS A 136 -13.30 -3.10 22.36
C LYS A 136 -12.61 -2.90 21.01
N VAL A 137 -11.67 -1.96 20.96
CA VAL A 137 -10.96 -1.61 19.74
C VAL A 137 -9.61 -2.33 19.68
N LYS A 138 -9.25 -2.89 18.53
CA LYS A 138 -7.94 -3.51 18.26
C LYS A 138 -7.40 -3.07 16.90
N ILE A 139 -6.09 -2.84 16.81
CA ILE A 139 -5.42 -2.71 15.52
C ILE A 139 -5.30 -4.10 14.91
N ASN A 140 -5.77 -4.23 13.68
CA ASN A 140 -5.62 -5.43 12.86
C ASN A 140 -4.29 -5.41 12.11
N ALA A 141 -4.03 -4.33 11.37
CA ALA A 141 -2.78 -4.13 10.65
C ALA A 141 -2.42 -2.65 10.51
N ILE A 142 -1.12 -2.37 10.39
CA ILE A 142 -0.60 -1.08 9.93
C ILE A 142 -0.10 -1.27 8.49
N LEU A 143 -0.76 -0.58 7.57
CA LEU A 143 -0.62 -0.72 6.13
C LEU A 143 0.14 0.49 5.57
N CYS A 144 1.28 0.26 4.94
CA CYS A 144 2.14 1.31 4.40
C CYS A 144 3.07 0.76 3.33
N ASP A 145 3.58 1.62 2.47
CA ASP A 145 4.64 1.26 1.52
C ASP A 145 5.98 0.98 2.23
N ALA A 146 6.96 0.43 1.50
CA ALA A 146 8.23 0.04 2.13
C ALA A 146 9.01 1.23 2.72
N PRO A 147 9.11 2.40 2.05
CA PRO A 147 9.64 3.62 2.65
C PRO A 147 8.94 4.05 3.96
N ALA A 148 7.62 4.17 3.95
CA ALA A 148 6.84 4.59 5.12
C ALA A 148 6.94 3.56 6.24
N LYS A 149 6.90 2.26 5.93
CA LYS A 149 7.15 1.18 6.89
C LYS A 149 8.50 1.34 7.58
N SER A 150 9.58 1.50 6.81
CA SER A 150 10.92 1.65 7.37
C SER A 150 11.05 2.88 8.26
N PHE A 151 10.36 3.96 7.90
CA PHE A 151 10.33 5.19 8.67
C PHE A 151 9.60 5.02 10.01
N ILE A 152 8.38 4.49 10.03
CA ILE A 152 7.59 4.38 11.26
C ILE A 152 8.09 3.27 12.19
N THR A 153 8.78 2.26 11.67
CA THR A 153 9.34 1.15 12.45
C THR A 153 10.79 1.35 12.86
N PHE A 154 11.43 2.43 12.42
CA PHE A 154 12.87 2.65 12.60
C PHE A 154 13.71 1.45 12.13
N THR A 155 13.46 0.99 10.91
CA THR A 155 14.21 -0.11 10.27
C THR A 155 14.92 0.35 9.01
N LYS A 156 15.89 -0.44 8.53
CA LYS A 156 16.60 -0.17 7.28
C LYS A 156 15.61 -0.07 6.10
N GLY A 157 15.72 1.04 5.35
CA GLY A 157 14.95 1.23 4.13
C GLY A 157 15.29 0.21 3.05
N HIS A 158 14.34 -0.02 2.14
CA HIS A 158 14.33 -1.04 1.07
C HIS A 158 15.56 -1.14 0.12
N THR A 159 16.53 -0.24 0.24
CA THR A 159 17.80 -0.26 -0.50
C THR A 159 18.99 -0.68 0.35
N GLY A 160 18.79 -0.93 1.64
CA GLY A 160 19.84 -1.38 2.56
C GLY A 160 20.06 -2.90 2.52
N TYR A 161 21.23 -3.32 2.99
CA TYR A 161 21.64 -4.72 3.11
C TYR A 161 20.65 -5.53 3.96
N PHE A 162 20.29 -5.05 5.15
CA PHE A 162 19.37 -5.72 6.07
C PHE A 162 17.93 -5.18 5.98
N SER A 163 17.43 -4.94 4.76
CA SER A 163 16.17 -4.18 4.55
C SER A 163 14.90 -4.98 4.40
N CYS A 164 14.98 -6.30 4.16
CA CYS A 164 13.79 -7.14 4.23
C CYS A 164 13.15 -6.94 5.60
N SER A 165 11.81 -6.90 5.72
CA SER A 165 11.11 -6.80 7.02
C SER A 165 10.70 -8.17 7.56
N LYS A 166 10.75 -9.22 6.73
CA LYS A 166 10.18 -10.54 7.05
C LYS A 166 11.22 -11.62 7.29
N CYS A 167 12.47 -11.43 6.89
CA CYS A 167 13.56 -12.38 7.12
C CYS A 167 14.89 -11.68 7.38
N VAL A 168 15.85 -12.42 7.93
CA VAL A 168 17.16 -11.89 8.38
C VAL A 168 18.21 -11.76 7.27
N GLN A 169 17.87 -12.09 6.02
CA GLN A 169 18.83 -12.11 4.91
C GLN A 169 19.57 -10.78 4.77
N GLU A 170 20.89 -10.85 4.66
CA GLU A 170 21.72 -9.75 4.17
C GLU A 170 21.67 -9.72 2.64
N GLY A 171 21.38 -8.55 2.07
CA GLY A 171 21.40 -8.40 0.62
C GLY A 171 22.82 -8.22 0.07
N ASP A 172 23.14 -8.79 -1.08
CA ASP A 172 24.45 -8.64 -1.73
C ASP A 172 24.52 -7.38 -2.59
N PHE A 173 25.70 -6.75 -2.69
CA PHE A 173 25.91 -5.62 -3.60
C PHE A 173 26.36 -6.10 -4.98
N LEU A 174 25.50 -5.97 -5.99
CA LEU A 174 25.77 -6.36 -7.37
C LEU A 174 25.35 -5.25 -8.36
N CYS A 175 26.27 -4.85 -9.24
CA CYS A 175 26.04 -3.86 -10.29
C CYS A 175 25.37 -2.56 -9.78
N ASN A 176 25.93 -1.95 -8.73
CA ASN A 176 25.46 -0.71 -8.08
C ASN A 176 24.06 -0.83 -7.44
N ARG A 177 23.68 -2.02 -6.97
CA ARG A 177 22.38 -2.29 -6.35
C ARG A 177 22.52 -3.37 -5.28
N VAL A 178 21.66 -3.31 -4.28
CA VAL A 178 21.49 -4.42 -3.33
C VAL A 178 20.49 -5.42 -3.91
N ILE A 179 20.85 -6.71 -3.89
CA ILE A 179 20.04 -7.84 -4.35
C ILE A 179 19.83 -8.84 -3.21
N PHE A 180 18.82 -9.70 -3.35
CA PHE A 180 18.48 -10.72 -2.35
C PHE A 180 18.34 -12.08 -3.05
N PRO A 181 19.46 -12.82 -3.26
CA PRO A 181 19.45 -14.04 -4.07
C PRO A 181 18.96 -15.28 -3.31
N GLU A 182 19.11 -15.31 -1.99
CA GLU A 182 18.70 -16.46 -1.17
C GLU A 182 17.18 -16.61 -1.07
N ILE A 183 16.72 -17.86 -1.16
CA ILE A 183 15.29 -18.23 -1.12
C ILE A 183 14.89 -18.76 0.25
N ASN A 184 15.80 -19.50 0.91
CA ASN A 184 15.56 -20.13 2.20
C ASN A 184 16.19 -19.27 3.29
N ASN A 185 15.36 -18.50 3.99
CA ASN A 185 15.82 -17.53 4.99
C ASN A 185 15.14 -17.77 6.34
N ILE A 186 15.87 -17.51 7.41
CA ILE A 186 15.29 -17.46 8.75
C ILE A 186 14.32 -16.27 8.81
N LEU A 187 13.06 -16.55 9.15
CA LEU A 187 12.03 -15.53 9.25
C LEU A 187 12.20 -14.72 10.52
N ARG A 188 11.94 -13.41 10.43
CA ARG A 188 11.78 -12.57 11.62
C ARG A 188 10.44 -12.86 12.26
N THR A 189 10.42 -12.86 13.58
CA THR A 189 9.23 -12.93 14.43
C THR A 189 9.07 -11.63 15.22
N ASP A 190 7.88 -11.41 15.77
CA ASP A 190 7.63 -10.26 16.66
C ASP A 190 8.60 -10.25 17.85
N ASP A 191 8.91 -11.42 18.42
CA ASP A 191 9.89 -11.57 19.51
C ASP A 191 11.31 -11.23 19.06
N SER A 192 11.74 -11.70 17.88
CA SER A 192 13.08 -11.38 17.36
C SER A 192 13.26 -9.89 17.08
N PHE A 193 12.19 -9.21 16.65
CA PHE A 193 12.16 -7.78 16.44
C PHE A 193 12.25 -7.04 17.77
N LYS A 194 11.40 -7.39 18.73
CA LYS A 194 11.39 -6.80 20.08
C LYS A 194 12.73 -6.95 20.80
N ASN A 195 13.35 -8.12 20.67
CA ASN A 195 14.64 -8.41 21.30
C ASN A 195 15.84 -7.92 20.46
N ARG A 196 15.61 -7.23 19.34
CA ARG A 196 16.65 -6.70 18.46
C ARG A 196 17.71 -7.73 18.06
N THR A 197 17.28 -8.97 17.77
CA THR A 197 18.21 -10.09 17.49
C THR A 197 19.14 -9.81 16.30
N GLN A 198 18.72 -8.97 15.35
CA GLN A 198 19.56 -8.46 14.25
C GLN A 198 19.68 -6.94 14.32
N ILE A 199 20.70 -6.45 15.01
CA ILE A 199 20.90 -5.02 15.31
C ILE A 199 20.97 -4.17 14.04
N GLU A 200 21.58 -4.69 12.97
CA GLU A 200 21.79 -4.00 11.69
C GLU A 200 20.48 -3.71 10.95
N HIS A 201 19.40 -4.42 11.26
CA HIS A 201 18.06 -4.15 10.72
C HIS A 201 17.44 -2.89 11.33
N HIS A 202 17.80 -2.55 12.56
CA HIS A 202 17.21 -1.45 13.32
C HIS A 202 18.02 -0.16 13.14
N THR A 203 17.32 0.97 13.17
CA THR A 203 17.90 2.32 13.14
C THR A 203 17.47 3.18 14.33
N GLY A 204 16.67 2.62 15.23
CA GLY A 204 16.11 3.27 16.41
C GLY A 204 14.96 2.45 16.98
N ASP A 205 14.25 3.03 17.94
CA ASP A 205 13.10 2.42 18.60
C ASP A 205 11.81 3.17 18.24
N SER A 206 10.78 2.42 17.88
CA SER A 206 9.51 2.99 17.45
C SER A 206 8.54 3.09 18.62
N ILE A 207 7.86 4.24 18.74
CA ILE A 207 6.76 4.42 19.69
C ILE A 207 5.58 3.47 19.42
N LEU A 208 5.51 2.87 18.22
CA LEU A 208 4.54 1.82 17.91
C LEU A 208 4.76 0.54 18.75
N GLU A 209 5.95 0.31 19.29
CA GLU A 209 6.23 -0.83 20.17
C GLU A 209 5.57 -0.71 21.54
N ASN A 210 5.12 0.50 21.91
CA ASN A 210 4.28 0.70 23.08
C ASN A 210 2.86 0.14 22.85
N LEU A 211 2.46 -0.02 21.58
CA LEU A 211 1.20 -0.66 21.25
C LEU A 211 1.36 -2.18 21.40
N SER A 212 0.33 -2.85 21.90
CA SER A 212 0.27 -4.32 21.96
C SER A 212 0.02 -4.92 20.57
N ILE A 213 0.91 -4.65 19.61
CA ILE A 213 0.86 -5.12 18.23
C ILE A 213 2.15 -5.87 17.85
N GLY A 214 2.04 -6.78 16.88
CA GLY A 214 3.19 -7.46 16.30
C GLY A 214 3.92 -6.61 15.25
N MET A 215 5.17 -6.24 15.52
CA MET A 215 5.98 -5.40 14.62
C MET A 215 6.40 -6.10 13.31
N ILE A 216 6.22 -7.42 13.23
CA ILE A 216 6.41 -8.21 12.01
C ILE A 216 5.05 -8.72 11.49
N SER A 217 4.25 -9.32 12.37
CA SER A 217 3.01 -10.02 11.98
C SER A 217 1.88 -9.06 11.60
N GLN A 218 1.83 -7.85 12.16
CA GLN A 218 0.79 -6.85 11.92
C GLN A 218 1.20 -5.71 10.96
N LEU A 219 2.37 -5.81 10.33
CA LEU A 219 2.83 -4.91 9.27
C LEU A 219 3.01 -5.68 7.95
N PRO A 220 1.91 -6.01 7.24
CA PRO A 220 1.97 -6.84 6.04
C PRO A 220 2.68 -6.14 4.87
N LEU A 221 3.15 -6.93 3.91
CA LEU A 221 3.71 -6.44 2.66
C LEU A 221 2.62 -5.84 1.76
N TYR A 222 2.90 -4.67 1.23
CA TYR A 222 1.89 -3.92 0.49
C TYR A 222 1.74 -4.40 -0.97
N TYR A 223 0.70 -5.19 -1.24
CA TYR A 223 0.37 -5.75 -2.55
C TYR A 223 0.46 -4.77 -3.73
N MET A 224 -0.06 -3.54 -3.59
CA MET A 224 -0.10 -2.56 -4.68
C MET A 224 1.30 -2.14 -5.13
N HIS A 225 2.18 -1.79 -4.18
CA HIS A 225 3.55 -1.35 -4.46
C HIS A 225 4.50 -2.52 -4.74
N LEU A 226 4.27 -3.66 -4.10
CA LEU A 226 5.08 -4.87 -4.25
C LEU A 226 4.82 -5.58 -5.58
N VAL A 227 3.56 -5.98 -5.82
CA VAL A 227 3.18 -6.83 -6.95
C VAL A 227 2.88 -6.01 -8.20
N CYS A 228 1.97 -5.04 -8.10
CA CYS A 228 1.48 -4.31 -9.27
C CYS A 228 2.52 -3.31 -9.78
N LEU A 229 2.83 -2.28 -8.98
CA LEU A 229 3.77 -1.22 -9.34
C LEU A 229 5.23 -1.66 -9.28
N GLY A 230 5.54 -2.68 -8.46
CA GLY A 230 6.87 -3.23 -8.30
C GLY A 230 7.21 -4.23 -9.39
N VAL A 231 6.89 -5.51 -9.17
CA VAL A 231 7.36 -6.59 -10.05
C VAL A 231 6.66 -6.62 -11.40
N THR A 232 5.32 -6.48 -11.46
CA THR A 232 4.57 -6.56 -12.74
C THR A 232 4.99 -5.45 -13.69
N LYS A 233 5.06 -4.21 -13.19
CA LYS A 233 5.55 -3.07 -13.98
C LYS A 233 7.00 -3.27 -14.42
N ARG A 234 7.86 -3.77 -13.53
CA ARG A 234 9.27 -4.04 -13.85
C ARG A 234 9.43 -5.08 -14.96
N LEU A 235 8.66 -6.18 -14.92
CA LEU A 235 8.67 -7.19 -15.98
C LEU A 235 8.33 -6.58 -17.34
N LEU A 236 7.25 -5.79 -17.40
CA LEU A 236 6.86 -5.10 -18.64
C LEU A 236 7.94 -4.12 -19.12
N GLN A 237 8.54 -3.35 -18.21
CA GLN A 237 9.64 -2.45 -18.55
C GLN A 237 10.88 -3.20 -19.08
N LEU A 238 11.21 -4.36 -18.51
CA LEU A 238 12.30 -5.21 -19.02
C LEU A 238 12.00 -5.69 -20.44
N TRP A 239 10.77 -6.16 -20.69
CA TRP A 239 10.37 -6.64 -22.01
C TRP A 239 10.33 -5.53 -23.08
N ILE A 240 10.00 -4.29 -22.71
CA ILE A 240 9.91 -3.17 -23.66
C ILE A 240 11.26 -2.47 -23.86
N ARG A 241 12.02 -2.25 -22.78
CA ARG A 241 13.20 -1.36 -22.76
C ARG A 241 14.44 -1.96 -22.10
N GLY A 242 14.40 -3.23 -21.71
CA GLY A 242 15.53 -3.92 -21.11
C GLY A 242 16.69 -4.13 -22.07
N ASN A 243 17.72 -4.81 -21.58
CA ASN A 243 18.86 -5.24 -22.39
C ASN A 243 18.39 -6.19 -23.51
N LYS A 244 19.19 -6.33 -24.56
CA LYS A 244 18.85 -7.15 -25.75
C LYS A 244 18.37 -8.57 -25.40
N GLN A 245 18.91 -9.17 -24.35
CA GLN A 245 18.52 -10.51 -23.86
C GLN A 245 17.11 -10.56 -23.25
N ASN A 246 16.62 -9.46 -22.68
CA ASN A 246 15.36 -9.38 -21.95
C ASN A 246 14.29 -8.56 -22.68
N ARG A 247 14.60 -8.07 -23.88
CA ARG A 247 13.76 -7.13 -24.64
C ARG A 247 13.12 -7.84 -25.82
N LEU A 248 11.81 -7.67 -25.97
CA LEU A 248 11.04 -8.15 -27.10
C LEU A 248 11.40 -7.40 -28.39
N HIS A 249 11.18 -8.05 -29.53
CA HIS A 249 11.23 -7.38 -30.82
C HIS A 249 10.12 -6.33 -30.92
N ARG A 250 10.36 -5.27 -31.71
CA ARG A 250 9.42 -4.17 -31.91
C ARG A 250 8.04 -4.66 -32.38
N GLU A 251 8.03 -5.64 -33.27
CA GLU A 251 6.81 -6.26 -33.82
C GLU A 251 5.95 -6.90 -32.72
N ASN A 252 6.57 -7.63 -31.78
CA ASN A 252 5.87 -8.22 -30.63
C ASN A 252 5.31 -7.13 -29.70
N ILE A 253 6.07 -6.06 -29.44
CA ILE A 253 5.62 -4.93 -28.61
C ILE A 253 4.41 -4.23 -29.25
N ASN A 254 4.47 -4.00 -30.57
CA ASN A 254 3.37 -3.41 -31.33
C ASN A 254 2.14 -4.34 -31.32
N SER A 255 2.35 -5.65 -31.50
CA SER A 255 1.27 -6.65 -31.46
C SER A 255 0.57 -6.68 -30.09
N ILE A 256 1.34 -6.68 -28.99
CA ILE A 256 0.76 -6.60 -27.63
C ILE A 256 -0.06 -5.33 -27.46
N SER A 257 0.46 -4.19 -27.93
CA SER A 257 -0.24 -2.91 -27.84
C SER A 257 -1.53 -2.91 -28.67
N GLN A 258 -1.52 -3.50 -29.87
CA GLN A 258 -2.70 -3.64 -30.70
C GLN A 258 -3.74 -4.53 -30.01
N TYR A 259 -3.36 -5.70 -29.51
CA TYR A 259 -4.29 -6.57 -28.79
C TYR A 259 -4.89 -5.91 -27.54
N LEU A 260 -4.11 -5.13 -26.78
CA LEU A 260 -4.63 -4.33 -25.66
C LEU A 260 -5.71 -3.34 -26.12
N MET A 261 -5.53 -2.72 -27.29
CA MET A 261 -6.49 -1.79 -27.86
C MET A 261 -7.73 -2.48 -28.42
N ASP A 262 -7.57 -3.67 -29.01
CA ASP A 262 -8.68 -4.46 -29.56
C ASP A 262 -9.65 -4.91 -28.45
N ILE A 263 -9.10 -5.40 -27.32
CA ILE A 263 -9.94 -5.84 -26.19
C ILE A 263 -10.50 -4.68 -25.36
N LYS A 264 -10.02 -3.44 -25.56
CA LYS A 264 -10.34 -2.27 -24.74
C LYS A 264 -11.85 -2.03 -24.61
N ASN A 265 -12.60 -2.29 -25.67
CA ASN A 265 -14.06 -2.11 -25.72
C ASN A 265 -14.82 -3.27 -25.08
N SER A 266 -14.18 -4.43 -24.93
CA SER A 266 -14.73 -5.62 -24.26
C SER A 266 -14.50 -5.64 -22.75
N ILE A 267 -13.87 -4.58 -22.20
CA ILE A 267 -13.61 -4.48 -20.77
C ILE A 267 -14.87 -4.01 -20.02
N PRO A 268 -15.34 -4.79 -19.03
CA PRO A 268 -16.50 -4.42 -18.20
C PRO A 268 -16.30 -3.12 -17.41
N SER A 269 -17.41 -2.47 -17.02
CA SER A 269 -17.41 -1.20 -16.29
C SER A 269 -16.91 -1.32 -14.85
N GLU A 270 -16.89 -2.53 -14.29
CA GLU A 270 -16.34 -2.86 -12.97
C GLU A 270 -14.83 -2.59 -12.90
N PHE A 271 -14.13 -2.62 -14.03
CA PHE A 271 -12.74 -2.19 -14.08
C PHE A 271 -12.65 -0.67 -14.16
N ALA A 272 -12.07 -0.06 -13.11
CA ALA A 272 -11.91 1.40 -13.01
C ALA A 272 -11.11 2.05 -14.16
N ARG A 273 -10.33 1.26 -14.92
CA ARG A 273 -9.54 1.74 -16.06
C ARG A 273 -9.58 0.70 -17.18
N LYS A 274 -9.54 1.19 -18.42
CA LYS A 274 -9.42 0.38 -19.62
C LYS A 274 -7.95 0.22 -20.03
N PRO A 275 -7.58 -0.87 -20.73
CA PRO A 275 -6.26 -1.07 -21.28
C PRO A 275 -5.78 0.10 -22.14
N ARG A 276 -4.47 0.33 -22.10
CA ARG A 276 -3.74 1.32 -22.91
C ARG A 276 -2.57 0.63 -23.60
N THR A 277 -1.91 1.34 -24.51
CA THR A 277 -0.72 0.84 -25.21
C THR A 277 0.47 0.69 -24.25
N LEU A 278 1.46 -0.10 -24.65
CA LEU A 278 2.70 -0.27 -23.87
C LEU A 278 3.61 0.97 -23.89
N ASP A 279 3.42 1.90 -24.82
CA ASP A 279 4.16 3.18 -24.85
C ASP A 279 3.97 3.98 -23.56
N ASP A 280 2.77 3.85 -22.98
CA ASP A 280 2.32 4.53 -21.78
C ASP A 280 2.68 3.78 -20.47
N ILE A 281 3.46 2.69 -20.52
CA ILE A 281 3.68 1.78 -19.38
C ILE A 281 4.12 2.48 -18.09
N ASP A 282 4.93 3.54 -18.19
CA ASP A 282 5.39 4.29 -17.02
C ASP A 282 4.27 5.07 -16.32
N ARG A 283 3.23 5.40 -17.08
CA ARG A 283 2.02 6.10 -16.62
C ARG A 283 0.89 5.14 -16.22
N TRP A 284 1.07 3.83 -16.39
CA TRP A 284 0.08 2.85 -15.92
C TRP A 284 -0.04 2.89 -14.40
N LYS A 285 -1.29 2.92 -13.94
CA LYS A 285 -1.64 2.88 -12.53
C LYS A 285 -1.72 1.43 -12.06
N ALA A 286 -1.66 1.25 -10.74
CA ALA A 286 -1.69 -0.08 -10.14
C ALA A 286 -2.90 -0.93 -10.56
N THR A 287 -4.08 -0.31 -10.75
CA THR A 287 -5.29 -1.03 -11.20
C THR A 287 -5.16 -1.56 -12.64
N GLU A 288 -4.48 -0.84 -13.53
CA GLU A 288 -4.21 -1.30 -14.91
C GLU A 288 -3.22 -2.46 -14.91
N LEU A 289 -2.18 -2.37 -14.07
CA LEU A 289 -1.20 -3.44 -13.89
C LEU A 289 -1.85 -4.69 -13.26
N ARG A 290 -2.76 -4.51 -12.29
CA ARG A 290 -3.56 -5.60 -11.71
C ARG A 290 -4.46 -6.25 -12.76
N GLN A 291 -5.16 -5.44 -13.58
CA GLN A 291 -5.98 -5.97 -14.68
C GLN A 291 -5.14 -6.76 -15.67
N PHE A 292 -3.96 -6.24 -16.04
CA PHE A 292 -3.02 -6.92 -16.92
C PHE A 292 -2.54 -8.24 -16.33
N LEU A 293 -2.04 -8.21 -15.09
CA LEU A 293 -1.51 -9.38 -14.41
C LEU A 293 -2.54 -10.50 -14.28
N LEU A 294 -3.76 -10.15 -13.87
CA LEU A 294 -4.78 -11.14 -13.56
C LEU A 294 -5.55 -11.58 -14.79
N TYR A 295 -5.84 -10.70 -15.75
CA TYR A 295 -6.81 -10.97 -16.81
C TYR A 295 -6.18 -10.87 -18.20
N THR A 296 -5.89 -9.66 -18.66
CA THR A 296 -5.63 -9.42 -20.09
C THR A 296 -4.27 -9.94 -20.52
N GLY A 297 -3.25 -9.87 -19.65
CA GLY A 297 -1.90 -10.35 -19.94
C GLY A 297 -1.83 -11.86 -20.18
N ILE A 298 -2.65 -12.66 -19.49
CA ILE A 298 -2.70 -14.12 -19.70
C ILE A 298 -3.04 -14.47 -21.15
N VAL A 299 -4.02 -13.75 -21.71
CA VAL A 299 -4.52 -14.00 -23.06
C VAL A 299 -3.55 -13.41 -24.09
N ILE A 300 -3.17 -12.15 -23.92
CA ILE A 300 -2.38 -11.40 -24.90
C ILE A 300 -0.98 -11.98 -25.03
N LEU A 301 -0.34 -12.37 -23.91
CA LEU A 301 1.06 -12.79 -23.94
C LEU A 301 1.28 -14.18 -24.53
N LYS A 302 0.25 -15.03 -24.60
CA LYS A 302 0.37 -16.46 -24.95
C LYS A 302 1.10 -16.72 -26.27
N SER A 303 0.87 -15.87 -27.27
CA SER A 303 1.47 -16.00 -28.60
C SER A 303 2.42 -14.85 -28.96
N THR A 304 2.65 -13.90 -28.05
CA THR A 304 3.45 -12.70 -28.36
C THR A 304 4.79 -12.65 -27.65
N ILE A 305 5.06 -13.52 -26.67
CA ILE A 305 6.35 -13.58 -25.96
C ILE A 305 6.91 -15.01 -25.95
N PRO A 306 8.23 -15.19 -25.69
CA PRO A 306 8.83 -16.52 -25.60
C PRO A 306 8.14 -17.42 -24.55
N PRO A 307 7.98 -18.73 -24.81
CA PRO A 307 7.29 -19.65 -23.89
C PRO A 307 7.85 -19.66 -22.46
N ILE A 308 9.18 -19.55 -22.31
CA ILE A 308 9.84 -19.47 -21.00
C ILE A 308 9.35 -18.26 -20.21
N TRP A 309 9.25 -17.09 -20.85
CA TRP A 309 8.78 -15.86 -20.20
C TRP A 309 7.29 -15.93 -19.91
N TYR A 310 6.51 -16.55 -20.79
CA TYR A 310 5.08 -16.76 -20.58
C TYR A 310 4.80 -17.67 -19.39
N ASN A 311 5.46 -18.82 -19.29
CA ASN A 311 5.31 -19.73 -18.15
C ASN A 311 5.74 -19.06 -16.84
N HIS A 312 6.83 -18.29 -16.88
CA HIS A 312 7.26 -17.50 -15.73
C HIS A 312 6.22 -16.45 -15.33
N PHE A 313 5.66 -15.69 -16.28
CA PHE A 313 4.56 -14.74 -16.01
C PHE A 313 3.30 -15.44 -15.48
N LEU A 314 2.93 -16.61 -16.03
CA LEU A 314 1.79 -17.39 -15.57
C LEU A 314 1.95 -17.83 -14.11
N SER A 315 3.15 -18.21 -13.68
CA SER A 315 3.38 -18.59 -12.27
C SER A 315 3.02 -17.44 -11.31
N LEU A 316 3.44 -16.21 -11.63
CA LEU A 316 3.06 -15.02 -10.88
C LEU A 316 1.55 -14.76 -10.97
N SER A 317 1.00 -14.76 -12.19
CA SER A 317 -0.41 -14.48 -12.44
C SER A 317 -1.33 -15.42 -11.64
N MET A 318 -1.03 -16.72 -11.66
CA MET A 318 -1.80 -17.74 -10.95
C MET A 318 -1.64 -17.63 -9.43
N ALA A 319 -0.42 -17.42 -8.92
CA ALA A 319 -0.19 -17.23 -7.49
C ALA A 319 -1.00 -16.05 -6.94
N ILE A 320 -0.94 -14.90 -7.62
CA ILE A 320 -1.66 -13.70 -7.21
C ILE A 320 -3.17 -13.88 -7.38
N ARG A 321 -3.63 -14.57 -8.43
CA ARG A 321 -5.06 -14.89 -8.63
C ARG A 321 -5.62 -15.73 -7.49
N ILE A 322 -4.88 -16.74 -7.03
CA ILE A 322 -5.26 -17.55 -5.88
C ILE A 322 -5.37 -16.67 -4.64
N MET A 323 -4.32 -15.92 -4.32
CA MET A 323 -4.27 -15.09 -3.12
C MET A 323 -5.26 -13.91 -3.12
N ALA A 324 -5.69 -13.45 -4.28
CA ALA A 324 -6.69 -12.38 -4.42
C ALA A 324 -8.14 -12.90 -4.40
N ASN A 325 -8.39 -14.21 -4.52
CA ASN A 325 -9.74 -14.76 -4.57
C ASN A 325 -10.16 -15.31 -3.19
N PRO A 326 -11.18 -14.73 -2.52
CA PRO A 326 -11.63 -15.18 -1.20
C PRO A 326 -12.05 -16.65 -1.10
N GLN A 327 -12.50 -17.27 -2.20
CA GLN A 327 -12.99 -18.64 -2.20
C GLN A 327 -11.87 -19.69 -2.22
N ILE A 328 -10.72 -19.35 -2.79
CA ILE A 328 -9.61 -20.29 -3.02
C ILE A 328 -8.31 -19.88 -2.32
N CYS A 329 -8.24 -18.65 -1.78
CA CYS A 329 -7.01 -18.14 -1.19
C CYS A 329 -6.47 -19.02 -0.08
N THR A 330 -7.33 -19.57 0.78
CA THR A 330 -6.94 -20.44 1.89
C THR A 330 -6.62 -21.86 1.43
N SER A 331 -7.47 -22.46 0.58
CA SER A 331 -7.36 -23.85 0.16
C SER A 331 -6.18 -24.10 -0.79
N PHE A 332 -5.83 -23.12 -1.63
CA PHE A 332 -4.71 -23.22 -2.56
C PHE A 332 -3.48 -22.39 -2.14
N LEU A 333 -3.42 -21.92 -0.89
CA LEU A 333 -2.35 -21.05 -0.43
C LEU A 333 -0.96 -21.68 -0.58
N HIS A 334 -0.86 -22.98 -0.27
CA HIS A 334 0.39 -23.74 -0.44
C HIS A 334 0.84 -23.78 -1.92
N TYR A 335 -0.10 -23.98 -2.84
CA TYR A 335 0.21 -23.99 -4.26
C TYR A 335 0.64 -22.60 -4.76
N ALA A 336 -0.03 -21.53 -4.30
CA ALA A 336 0.39 -20.16 -4.58
C ALA A 336 1.82 -19.90 -4.09
N HIS A 337 2.19 -20.42 -2.92
CA HIS A 337 3.55 -20.33 -2.41
C HIS A 337 4.56 -21.05 -3.31
N SER A 338 4.27 -22.28 -3.74
CA SER A 338 5.13 -23.02 -4.67
C SER A 338 5.34 -22.28 -6.00
N LEU A 339 4.30 -21.62 -6.51
CA LEU A 339 4.39 -20.79 -7.72
C LEU A 339 5.28 -19.55 -7.52
N LEU A 340 5.22 -18.89 -6.36
CA LEU A 340 6.11 -17.76 -6.05
C LEU A 340 7.55 -18.20 -5.82
N LEU A 341 7.78 -19.35 -5.18
CA LEU A 341 9.11 -19.94 -5.06
C LEU A 341 9.70 -20.23 -6.44
N TYR A 342 8.92 -20.85 -7.33
CA TYR A 342 9.32 -21.06 -8.72
C TYR A 342 9.66 -19.73 -9.42
N PHE A 343 8.80 -18.72 -9.28
CA PHE A 343 9.02 -17.40 -9.87
C PHE A 343 10.34 -16.78 -9.40
N VAL A 344 10.55 -16.68 -8.08
CA VAL A 344 11.76 -16.06 -7.52
C VAL A 344 13.02 -16.83 -7.93
N SER A 345 12.98 -18.17 -7.87
CA SER A 345 14.13 -19.03 -8.20
C SER A 345 14.58 -18.89 -9.66
N ASN A 346 13.65 -18.66 -10.59
CA ASN A 346 13.97 -18.56 -12.02
C ASN A 346 14.21 -17.10 -12.46
N TYR A 347 13.87 -16.11 -11.64
CA TYR A 347 13.93 -14.70 -12.01
C TYR A 347 15.36 -14.26 -12.36
N GLY A 348 16.34 -14.66 -11.56
CA GLY A 348 17.76 -14.35 -11.76
C GLY A 348 18.30 -14.94 -13.06
N THR A 349 17.97 -16.19 -13.36
CA THR A 349 18.37 -16.85 -14.61
C THR A 349 17.69 -16.24 -15.85
N ILE A 350 16.40 -15.91 -15.77
CA ILE A 350 15.63 -15.42 -16.92
C ILE A 350 15.96 -13.96 -17.24
N TYR A 351 16.07 -13.10 -16.22
CA TYR A 351 16.23 -11.65 -16.43
C TYR A 351 17.59 -11.11 -15.97
N GLY A 352 18.34 -11.84 -15.16
CA GLY A 352 19.64 -11.47 -14.61
C GLY A 352 19.60 -11.24 -13.10
N GLU A 353 20.60 -11.78 -12.40
CA GLU A 353 20.77 -11.72 -10.93
C GLU A 353 20.64 -10.30 -10.35
N LYS A 354 21.18 -9.30 -11.06
CA LYS A 354 21.11 -7.88 -10.66
C LYS A 354 19.69 -7.30 -10.55
N TYR A 355 18.66 -8.05 -10.97
CA TYR A 355 17.26 -7.67 -10.88
C TYR A 355 16.48 -8.41 -9.78
N LEU A 356 17.13 -9.28 -8.98
CA LEU A 356 16.59 -9.87 -7.75
C LEU A 356 16.49 -8.83 -6.63
N SER A 357 15.66 -7.81 -6.88
CA SER A 357 15.45 -6.69 -5.96
C SER A 357 14.67 -7.11 -4.71
N HIS A 358 14.67 -6.24 -3.70
CA HIS A 358 13.85 -6.37 -2.49
C HIS A 358 12.38 -6.73 -2.77
N ASN A 359 11.78 -6.17 -3.85
CA ASN A 359 10.40 -6.52 -4.23
C ASN A 359 10.25 -7.95 -4.76
N VAL A 360 11.23 -8.47 -5.50
CA VAL A 360 11.18 -9.86 -5.99
C VAL A 360 11.34 -10.81 -4.80
N HIS A 361 12.30 -10.55 -3.93
CA HIS A 361 12.51 -11.35 -2.71
C HIS A 361 11.29 -11.37 -1.79
N ASN A 362 10.58 -10.24 -1.62
CA ASN A 362 9.39 -10.18 -0.77
C ASN A 362 8.22 -11.05 -1.23
N PHE A 363 8.24 -11.61 -2.45
CA PHE A 363 7.27 -12.64 -2.86
C PHE A 363 7.39 -13.94 -2.06
N LEU A 364 8.56 -14.22 -1.48
CA LEU A 364 8.76 -15.37 -0.58
C LEU A 364 7.94 -15.24 0.71
N HIS A 365 7.56 -14.02 1.09
CA HIS A 365 6.98 -13.74 2.40
C HIS A 365 5.50 -13.34 2.37
N ILE A 366 4.99 -12.85 1.23
CA ILE A 366 3.61 -12.33 1.13
C ILE A 366 2.55 -13.40 1.46
N VAL A 367 2.85 -14.68 1.22
CA VAL A 367 1.96 -15.81 1.55
C VAL A 367 1.65 -15.86 3.05
N ASN A 368 2.63 -15.53 3.91
CA ASN A 368 2.42 -15.49 5.35
C ASN A 368 1.46 -14.37 5.76
N ASP A 369 1.50 -13.23 5.07
CA ASP A 369 0.53 -12.15 5.31
C ASP A 369 -0.88 -12.58 4.86
N VAL A 370 -1.01 -13.30 3.73
CA VAL A 370 -2.31 -13.87 3.29
C VAL A 370 -2.83 -14.91 4.28
N LYS A 371 -1.96 -15.70 4.89
CA LYS A 371 -2.33 -16.66 5.95
C LYS A 371 -2.94 -15.94 7.16
N THR A 372 -2.43 -14.76 7.51
CA THR A 372 -2.88 -13.98 8.68
C THR A 372 -4.12 -13.14 8.38
N PHE A 373 -4.19 -12.47 7.23
CA PHE A 373 -5.20 -11.46 6.93
C PHE A 373 -6.29 -11.92 5.95
N GLY A 374 -6.16 -13.12 5.39
CA GLY A 374 -7.02 -13.60 4.31
C GLY A 374 -6.57 -13.08 2.95
N CYS A 375 -7.50 -12.93 2.01
CA CYS A 375 -7.13 -12.55 0.64
C CYS A 375 -6.47 -11.16 0.58
N LEU A 376 -5.68 -10.93 -0.49
CA LEU A 376 -4.90 -9.70 -0.68
C LEU A 376 -5.73 -8.41 -0.59
N ASP A 377 -7.02 -8.47 -0.89
CA ASP A 377 -7.90 -7.31 -0.89
C ASP A 377 -8.29 -6.86 0.54
N ASN A 378 -8.25 -7.76 1.54
CA ASN A 378 -8.56 -7.46 2.95
C ASN A 378 -7.51 -6.54 3.61
N PHE A 379 -6.28 -6.50 3.08
CA PHE A 379 -5.20 -5.65 3.61
C PHE A 379 -4.58 -4.79 2.52
N SER A 380 -5.37 -4.46 1.50
CA SER A 380 -4.95 -3.61 0.40
C SER A 380 -5.15 -2.13 0.69
N CYS A 381 -4.15 -1.30 0.40
CA CYS A 381 -4.27 0.14 0.57
C CYS A 381 -4.88 0.92 -0.61
N PHE A 382 -5.50 0.26 -1.60
CA PHE A 382 -6.23 0.97 -2.67
C PHE A 382 -7.30 1.94 -2.11
N LYS A 383 -7.98 1.56 -1.01
CA LYS A 383 -8.99 2.39 -0.37
C LYS A 383 -8.40 3.69 0.18
N TYR A 384 -7.23 3.61 0.81
CA TYR A 384 -6.53 4.75 1.40
C TYR A 384 -5.90 5.65 0.33
N GLU A 385 -5.30 5.08 -0.72
CA GLU A 385 -4.82 5.83 -1.89
C GLU A 385 -5.93 6.64 -2.56
N ASN A 386 -7.10 6.03 -2.74
CA ASN A 386 -8.26 6.74 -3.29
C ASN A 386 -8.71 7.87 -2.36
N ASN A 387 -8.72 7.65 -1.04
CA ASN A 387 -9.06 8.68 -0.06
C ASN A 387 -8.04 9.84 -0.07
N MET A 388 -6.74 9.55 -0.13
CA MET A 388 -5.68 10.55 -0.29
C MET A 388 -5.86 11.42 -1.54
N GLN A 389 -6.31 10.85 -2.66
CA GLN A 389 -6.64 11.64 -3.84
C GLN A 389 -7.84 12.58 -3.60
N LYS A 390 -8.83 12.20 -2.78
CA LYS A 390 -9.94 13.09 -2.37
C LYS A 390 -9.39 14.26 -1.54
N ILE A 391 -8.54 13.98 -0.54
CA ILE A 391 -7.88 15.01 0.30
C ILE A 391 -7.13 16.00 -0.61
N LYS A 392 -6.28 15.50 -1.52
CA LYS A 392 -5.51 16.34 -2.44
C LYS A 392 -6.38 17.25 -3.31
N LYS A 393 -7.49 16.73 -3.87
CA LYS A 393 -8.41 17.52 -4.68
C LYS A 393 -9.06 18.66 -3.89
N ASN A 394 -9.45 18.38 -2.65
CA ASN A 394 -10.06 19.38 -1.78
C ASN A 394 -9.10 20.52 -1.44
N CYS A 395 -7.78 20.26 -1.34
CA CYS A 395 -6.79 21.32 -1.11
C CYS A 395 -6.53 22.20 -2.33
N ILE A 396 -6.48 21.61 -3.54
CA ILE A 396 -6.22 22.37 -4.79
C ILE A 396 -7.36 23.35 -5.10
N ASN A 397 -8.59 22.98 -4.77
CA ASN A 397 -9.77 23.83 -5.00
C ASN A 397 -9.81 25.07 -4.10
N VAL A 398 -9.02 25.14 -3.01
CA VAL A 398 -8.98 26.29 -2.10
C VAL A 398 -8.13 27.44 -2.68
N GLU A 399 -7.19 27.14 -3.58
CA GLU A 399 -6.30 28.13 -4.22
C GLU A 399 -6.81 28.67 -5.56
N SER A 400 -7.98 28.22 -6.03
CA SER A 400 -8.62 28.77 -7.24
C SER A 400 -9.59 29.88 -6.86
N PRO A 401 -9.35 31.15 -7.25
CA PRO A 401 -10.16 32.30 -6.88
C PRO A 401 -11.56 32.32 -7.49
#